data_AF-A0A961HP44-F1
#
_entry.id   AF-A0A961HP44-F1
#
_cell.length_a   1.000
_cell.length_b   1.000
_cell.length_c   1.000
_cell.angle_alpha   90.00
_cell.angle_beta   90.00
_cell.angle_gamma   90.00
#
_symmetry.space_group_name_H-M   'P 1'
#
loop_
_entity.id
_entity.type
_entity.pdbx_description
1 polymer ?
#
loop_
_entity_poly.entity_id
_entity_poly.type
_entity_poly.pdbx_seq_one_letter_code
_entity_poly.pdbx_strand_id
1 'polypeptide(L)'
;MDAHFWKNQLSGPTDPAQDAAWPDPPPRKGFFTDTSICIGCKACEVACKEWNQLPMDNIGMTGNSYDNTGHLGANTWRHVAFVEQSAEHIAQARVAGARLVELGMPRVRDAAVGSPDAGLPRA
;
A
#
# COMPACT_ATOMS: atom_id res chain seq x y z
N MET A 1 -21.92 19.89 27.57
CA MET A 1 -21.84 19.51 26.13
C MET A 1 -20.88 20.49 25.53
N ASP A 2 -19.62 20.11 25.50
CA ASP A 2 -18.53 21.08 25.53
C ASP A 2 -18.06 21.37 24.11
N ALA A 3 -17.57 22.59 23.88
CA ALA A 3 -17.17 23.15 22.59
C ALA A 3 -16.02 22.41 21.87
N HIS A 4 -15.62 21.25 22.36
CA HIS A 4 -14.60 20.36 21.79
C HIS A 4 -15.19 19.32 20.83
N PHE A 5 -16.49 19.02 20.91
CA PHE A 5 -17.13 18.01 20.04
C PHE A 5 -17.14 18.44 18.55
N TRP A 6 -17.19 19.75 18.27
CA TRP A 6 -17.25 20.29 16.90
C TRP A 6 -15.88 20.64 16.29
N LYS A 7 -14.77 20.28 16.93
CA LYS A 7 -13.41 20.65 16.46
C LYS A 7 -12.79 19.69 15.45
N ASN A 8 -13.42 18.56 15.15
CA ASN A 8 -12.80 17.53 14.31
C ASN A 8 -13.10 17.80 12.82
N GLN A 9 -12.46 18.87 12.34
CA GLN A 9 -12.02 19.20 10.98
C GLN A 9 -12.97 18.94 9.80
N LEU A 10 -13.65 20.00 9.34
CA LEU A 10 -14.44 20.02 8.09
C LEU A 10 -13.62 20.39 6.83
N SER A 11 -12.41 20.96 6.98
CA SER A 11 -11.42 21.20 5.92
C SER A 11 -10.08 21.67 6.51
N GLY A 12 -8.96 21.53 5.78
CA GLY A 12 -7.61 21.95 6.20
C GLY A 12 -6.58 20.80 6.22
N PRO A 13 -5.28 21.09 6.49
CA PRO A 13 -4.25 20.07 6.63
C PRO A 13 -4.61 19.09 7.76
N THR A 14 -4.79 17.82 7.45
CA THR A 14 -5.22 16.80 8.42
C THR A 14 -4.05 16.30 9.25
N ASP A 15 -4.31 16.10 10.55
CA ASP A 15 -3.47 15.27 11.40
C ASP A 15 -4.28 14.04 11.80
N PRO A 16 -4.16 12.91 11.07
CA PRO A 16 -4.96 11.72 11.33
C PRO A 16 -4.90 11.21 12.76
N ALA A 17 -3.80 11.44 13.49
CA ALA A 17 -3.67 10.99 14.87
C ALA A 17 -4.46 11.89 15.83
N GLN A 18 -4.37 13.21 15.66
CA GLN A 18 -5.14 14.16 16.45
C GLN A 18 -6.63 14.13 16.08
N ASP A 19 -6.95 14.00 14.79
CA ASP A 19 -8.33 13.90 14.27
C ASP A 19 -9.06 12.66 14.82
N ALA A 20 -8.32 11.56 15.04
CA ALA A 20 -8.80 10.34 15.68
C ALA A 20 -8.80 10.41 17.22
N ALA A 21 -8.49 11.57 17.80
CA ALA A 21 -8.38 11.81 19.24
C ALA A 21 -7.37 10.88 19.96
N TRP A 22 -6.25 10.58 19.31
CA TRP A 22 -5.16 9.82 19.93
C TRP A 22 -4.29 10.76 20.81
N PRO A 23 -4.29 10.60 22.14
CA PRO A 23 -3.72 11.61 23.05
C PRO A 23 -2.19 11.72 23.02
N ASP A 24 -1.49 10.62 22.72
CA ASP A 24 -0.03 10.58 22.63
C ASP A 24 0.39 9.64 21.47
N PRO A 25 0.38 10.14 20.22
CA PRO A 25 0.65 9.30 19.08
C PRO A 25 2.15 9.03 18.92
N PRO A 26 2.57 7.78 18.69
CA PRO A 26 3.96 7.46 18.42
C PRO A 26 4.44 8.13 17.11
N PRO A 27 5.76 8.20 16.87
CA PRO A 27 6.30 8.71 15.61
C PRO A 27 5.68 8.00 14.41
N ARG A 28 5.23 8.80 13.43
CA ARG A 28 4.52 8.30 12.24
C ARG A 28 5.33 7.22 11.53
N LYS A 29 4.65 6.14 11.17
CA LYS A 29 5.15 5.09 10.29
C LYS A 29 4.37 5.15 8.97
N GLY A 30 5.00 4.68 7.90
CA GLY A 30 4.40 4.63 6.57
C GLY A 30 4.84 3.37 5.83
N PHE A 31 4.03 2.96 4.87
CA PHE A 31 4.33 1.84 3.99
C PHE A 31 4.24 2.33 2.54
N PHE A 32 5.28 2.09 1.74
CA PHE A 32 5.28 2.38 0.30
C PHE A 32 5.19 1.06 -0.46
N THR A 33 4.08 0.84 -1.16
CA THR A 33 3.89 -0.35 -2.00
C THR A 33 4.03 0.07 -3.46
N ASP A 34 5.15 -0.29 -4.07
CA ASP A 34 5.37 -0.03 -5.50
C ASP A 34 4.66 -1.10 -6.35
N THR A 35 3.57 -0.71 -6.99
CA THR A 35 2.80 -1.61 -7.87
C THR A 35 3.48 -1.85 -9.21
N SER A 36 4.50 -1.07 -9.59
CA SER A 36 5.22 -1.26 -10.86
C SER A 36 6.10 -2.50 -10.85
N ILE A 37 6.51 -2.97 -9.67
CA ILE A 37 7.30 -4.20 -9.46
C ILE A 37 6.47 -5.35 -8.87
N CYS A 38 5.21 -5.10 -8.52
CA CYS A 38 4.31 -6.12 -7.99
C CYS A 38 4.01 -7.16 -9.07
N ILE A 39 4.36 -8.43 -8.80
CA ILE A 39 4.11 -9.55 -9.72
C ILE A 39 2.79 -10.28 -9.48
N GLY A 40 1.94 -9.78 -8.57
CA GLY A 40 0.65 -10.40 -8.27
C GLY A 40 0.72 -11.74 -7.52
N CYS A 41 1.81 -12.07 -6.81
CA CYS A 41 1.99 -13.39 -6.18
C CYS A 41 1.04 -13.70 -5.00
N LYS A 42 0.25 -12.73 -4.52
CA LYS A 42 -0.63 -12.80 -3.34
C LYS A 42 0.06 -13.22 -2.01
N ALA A 43 1.39 -13.28 -1.96
CA ALA A 43 2.13 -13.64 -0.75
C ALA A 43 1.87 -12.68 0.42
N CYS A 44 1.63 -11.39 0.14
CA CYS A 44 1.28 -10.42 1.18
C CYS A 44 -0.10 -10.66 1.80
N GLU A 45 -1.03 -11.32 1.12
CA GLU A 45 -2.32 -11.73 1.71
C GLU A 45 -2.11 -12.92 2.65
N VAL A 46 -1.38 -13.94 2.18
CA VAL A 46 -1.06 -15.14 2.97
C VAL A 46 -0.30 -14.75 4.23
N ALA A 47 0.74 -13.91 4.11
CA ALA A 47 1.51 -13.44 5.26
C ALA A 47 0.65 -12.64 6.25
N CYS A 48 -0.30 -11.83 5.76
CA CYS A 48 -1.22 -11.10 6.62
C CYS A 48 -2.11 -12.06 7.42
N LYS A 49 -2.66 -13.10 6.79
CA LYS A 49 -3.47 -14.09 7.49
C LYS A 49 -2.65 -14.91 8.47
N GLU A 50 -1.46 -15.38 8.07
CA GLU A 50 -0.58 -16.18 8.92
C GLU A 50 -0.18 -15.44 10.19
N TRP A 51 0.32 -14.21 10.04
CA TRP A 51 0.76 -13.39 11.17
C TRP A 51 -0.38 -13.08 12.15
N ASN A 52 -1.58 -12.81 11.63
CA ASN A 52 -2.74 -12.43 12.45
C ASN A 52 -3.65 -13.62 12.79
N GLN A 53 -3.27 -14.85 12.42
CA GLN A 53 -4.05 -16.07 12.61
C GLN A 53 -5.50 -15.96 12.12
N LEU A 54 -5.69 -15.28 10.98
CA LEU A 54 -7.01 -15.06 10.42
C LEU A 54 -7.50 -16.33 9.70
N PRO A 55 -8.77 -16.72 9.87
CA PRO A 55 -9.30 -17.87 9.18
C PRO A 55 -9.35 -17.62 7.67
N MET A 56 -9.38 -18.73 6.93
CA MET A 56 -9.63 -18.70 5.50
C MET A 56 -11.09 -18.38 5.22
N ASP A 57 -11.33 -17.44 4.31
CA ASP A 57 -12.66 -17.22 3.75
C ASP A 57 -12.96 -18.25 2.67
N ASN A 58 -14.19 -18.26 2.16
CA ASN A 58 -14.53 -19.12 1.02
C ASN A 58 -13.82 -18.61 -0.25
N ILE A 59 -12.72 -19.27 -0.60
CA ILE A 59 -11.91 -18.97 -1.78
C ILE A 59 -12.33 -19.85 -2.96
N GLY A 60 -12.73 -19.20 -4.05
CA GLY A 60 -13.12 -19.86 -5.30
C GLY A 60 -12.61 -19.08 -6.51
N MET A 61 -12.42 -19.79 -7.62
CA MET A 61 -12.12 -19.15 -8.90
C MET A 61 -13.42 -18.71 -9.55
N THR A 62 -13.54 -17.41 -9.85
CA THR A 62 -14.72 -16.84 -10.51
C THR A 62 -14.75 -17.13 -12.01
N GLY A 63 -13.61 -17.52 -12.59
CA GLY A 63 -13.42 -17.68 -14.03
C GLY A 63 -13.20 -16.37 -14.80
N ASN A 64 -13.37 -15.22 -14.14
CA ASN A 64 -13.27 -13.89 -14.75
C ASN A 64 -11.98 -13.15 -14.40
N SER A 65 -11.24 -13.61 -13.38
CA SER A 65 -10.00 -13.00 -12.91
C SER A 65 -9.21 -14.00 -12.05
N TYR A 66 -7.90 -13.75 -11.90
CA TYR A 66 -7.05 -14.41 -10.90
C TYR A 66 -7.29 -13.90 -9.48
N ASP A 67 -8.13 -12.88 -9.32
CA ASP A 67 -8.60 -12.44 -8.02
C ASP A 67 -9.63 -13.42 -7.43
N ASN A 68 -9.16 -14.31 -6.56
CA ASN A 68 -9.99 -15.21 -5.75
C ASN A 68 -10.38 -14.65 -4.37
N THR A 69 -9.96 -13.42 -4.04
CA THR A 69 -10.25 -12.76 -2.77
C THR A 69 -11.49 -11.88 -2.91
N GLY A 70 -11.59 -11.16 -4.03
CA GLY A 70 -12.74 -10.36 -4.43
C GLY A 70 -12.89 -9.05 -3.64
N HIS A 71 -12.94 -9.11 -2.32
CA HIS A 71 -13.08 -7.92 -1.46
C HIS A 71 -12.43 -8.10 -0.08
N LEU A 72 -12.14 -6.97 0.56
CA LEU A 72 -11.73 -6.93 1.96
C LEU A 72 -12.91 -7.29 2.87
N GLY A 73 -12.61 -7.89 4.02
CA GLY A 73 -13.62 -8.30 4.99
C GLY A 73 -13.03 -8.55 6.38
N ALA A 74 -13.84 -9.09 7.28
CA ALA A 74 -13.46 -9.31 8.68
C ALA A 74 -12.20 -10.19 8.84
N ASN A 75 -11.99 -11.15 7.94
CA ASN A 75 -10.83 -12.06 7.98
C ASN A 75 -9.81 -11.77 6.86
N THR A 76 -10.04 -10.77 6.01
CA THR A 76 -9.18 -10.44 4.87
C THR A 76 -8.88 -8.95 4.85
N TRP A 77 -7.74 -8.59 5.45
CA TRP A 77 -7.33 -7.20 5.66
C TRP A 77 -6.37 -6.68 4.58
N ARG A 78 -5.83 -7.60 3.76
CA ARG A 78 -4.97 -7.28 2.64
C ARG A 78 -5.44 -8.03 1.41
N HIS A 79 -5.42 -7.33 0.28
CA HIS A 79 -5.95 -7.81 -0.99
C HIS A 79 -5.07 -7.32 -2.15
N VAL A 80 -4.75 -8.23 -3.05
CA VAL A 80 -4.12 -8.02 -4.34
C VAL A 80 -5.22 -8.10 -5.40
N ALA A 81 -5.63 -6.94 -5.89
CA ALA A 81 -6.58 -6.83 -6.99
C ALA A 81 -5.89 -7.05 -8.34
N PHE A 82 -6.50 -7.85 -9.20
CA PHE A 82 -6.08 -8.03 -10.59
C PHE A 82 -6.99 -7.19 -11.48
N VAL A 83 -6.43 -6.12 -12.06
CA VAL A 83 -7.18 -5.15 -12.87
C VAL A 83 -6.56 -5.10 -14.26
N GLU A 84 -7.18 -5.80 -15.21
CA GLU A 84 -6.78 -5.76 -16.61
C GLU A 84 -7.28 -4.47 -17.26
N GLN A 85 -6.42 -3.81 -18.04
CA GLN A 85 -6.70 -2.53 -18.67
C GLN A 85 -6.24 -2.55 -20.13
N SER A 86 -6.83 -1.71 -20.96
CA SER A 86 -6.37 -1.53 -22.34
C SER A 86 -4.96 -0.93 -22.37
N ALA A 87 -4.22 -1.20 -23.45
CA ALA A 87 -2.89 -0.61 -23.65
C ALA A 87 -2.93 0.93 -23.62
N GLU A 88 -4.01 1.52 -24.14
CA GLU A 88 -4.23 2.97 -24.11
C GLU A 88 -4.35 3.50 -22.68
N HIS A 89 -5.18 2.87 -21.84
CA HIS A 89 -5.31 3.26 -20.43
C HIS A 89 -3.98 3.11 -19.67
N ILE A 90 -3.22 2.04 -19.93
CA ILE A 90 -1.90 1.84 -19.32
C ILE A 90 -0.93 2.96 -19.73
N ALA A 91 -0.92 3.34 -21.00
CA ALA A 91 -0.06 4.43 -21.50
C ALA A 91 -0.41 5.77 -20.84
N GLN A 92 -1.71 6.10 -20.75
CA GLN A 92 -2.18 7.32 -20.08
C GLN A 92 -1.80 7.32 -18.58
N ALA A 93 -1.98 6.19 -17.89
CA ALA A 93 -1.62 6.05 -16.47
C ALA A 93 -0.13 6.23 -16.21
N ARG A 94 0.76 5.73 -17.09
CA ARG A 94 2.21 5.94 -16.98
C ARG A 94 2.59 7.42 -17.08
N VAL A 95 1.99 8.15 -18.01
CA VAL A 95 2.23 9.60 -18.17
C VAL A 95 1.73 10.36 -16.95
N ALA A 96 0.52 10.05 -16.46
CA ALA A 96 -0.05 10.68 -15.27
C ALA A 96 0.77 10.38 -14.01
N GLY A 97 1.18 9.12 -13.82
CA GLY A 97 2.01 8.68 -12.69
C GLY A 97 3.38 9.34 -12.68
N ALA A 98 4.05 9.49 -13.82
CA ALA A 98 5.34 10.19 -13.91
C ALA A 98 5.25 11.65 -13.42
N ARG A 99 4.14 12.35 -13.71
CA ARG A 99 3.90 13.72 -13.20
C ARG A 99 3.75 13.77 -11.67
N LEU A 100 3.25 12.69 -11.05
CA LEU A 100 3.12 12.59 -9.58
C LEU A 100 4.44 12.25 -8.89
N VAL A 101 5.31 11.46 -9.52
CA VAL A 101 6.64 11.11 -8.98
C VAL A 101 7.57 12.34 -8.93
N GLU A 102 7.47 13.23 -9.91
CA GLU A 102 8.17 14.53 -9.93
C GLU A 102 7.73 15.48 -8.78
N LEU A 103 6.73 15.12 -7.99
CA LEU A 103 6.34 15.81 -6.75
C LEU A 103 7.18 15.40 -5.51
N GLY A 104 8.28 14.67 -5.71
CA GLY A 104 9.25 14.35 -4.65
C GLY A 104 9.12 12.94 -4.05
N MET A 105 8.55 11.97 -4.77
CA MET A 105 8.59 10.58 -4.32
C MET A 105 10.02 10.00 -4.46
N PRO A 106 10.43 9.05 -3.60
CA PRO A 106 11.72 8.37 -3.73
C PRO A 106 11.84 7.69 -5.10
N ARG A 107 12.89 8.02 -5.87
CA ARG A 107 13.17 7.34 -7.15
C ARG A 107 13.70 5.93 -6.88
N VAL A 108 13.20 4.93 -7.60
CA VAL A 108 13.83 3.60 -7.63
C VAL A 108 15.23 3.78 -8.22
N ARG A 109 16.25 3.28 -7.52
CA ARG A 109 17.65 3.45 -7.93
C ARG A 109 17.89 2.73 -9.25
N ASP A 110 18.36 3.43 -10.27
CA ASP A 110 18.70 2.81 -11.55
C ASP A 110 19.79 1.75 -11.34
N ALA A 111 19.58 0.56 -11.90
CA ALA A 111 20.51 -0.58 -11.85
C ALA A 111 21.87 -0.29 -12.51
N ALA A 112 22.04 0.87 -13.14
CA ALA A 112 23.26 1.26 -13.85
C ALA A 112 24.36 1.88 -12.96
N VAL A 113 24.10 2.18 -11.69
CA VAL A 113 25.16 2.66 -10.78
C VAL A 113 25.73 1.47 -10.01
N GLY A 114 26.82 0.94 -10.58
CA GLY A 114 27.60 -0.17 -10.06
C GLY A 114 27.97 -0.02 -8.59
N SER A 115 27.99 -1.16 -7.90
CA SER A 115 28.50 -1.28 -6.54
C SER A 115 30.02 -1.08 -6.54
N PRO A 116 30.59 -0.17 -5.72
CA PRO A 116 31.94 -0.34 -5.24
C PRO A 116 31.86 -1.16 -3.94
N ASP A 117 32.32 -2.40 -4.02
CA ASP A 117 32.60 -3.23 -2.85
C ASP A 117 33.65 -2.54 -1.95
N ALA A 118 33.38 -2.48 -0.65
CA ALA A 118 34.39 -2.31 0.39
C ALA A 118 33.84 -2.87 1.70
N GLY A 119 34.32 -4.06 2.04
CA GLY A 119 33.83 -4.90 3.12
C GLY A 119 33.76 -4.26 4.51
N LEU A 120 32.85 -4.79 5.32
CA LEU A 120 32.94 -4.74 6.77
C LEU A 120 33.31 -6.14 7.29
N PRO A 121 34.20 -6.24 8.30
CA PRO A 121 34.53 -7.51 8.91
C PRO A 121 33.32 -8.08 9.67
N ARG A 122 33.13 -9.39 9.53
CA ARG A 122 32.16 -10.14 10.34
C ARG A 122 32.62 -10.14 11.80
N ALA A 123 31.73 -9.71 12.69
CA ALA A 123 31.74 -10.05 14.11
C ALA A 123 30.74 -11.17 14.36
#